data_AF-A0A0V8RV72-F1
#
_entry.id   AF-A0A0V8RV72-F1
#
_cell.length_a   1.000
_cell.length_b   1.000
_cell.length_c   1.000
_cell.angle_alpha   90.00
_cell.angle_beta   90.00
_cell.angle_gamma   90.00
#
_symmetry.space_group_name_H-M   'P 1'
#
loop_
_entity.id
_entity.type
_entity.pdbx_description
1 polymer ?
#
loop_
_entity_poly.entity_id
_entity_poly.type
_entity_poly.pdbx_seq_one_letter_code
_entity_poly.pdbx_strand_id
1 'polypeptide(L)' 'MMLQIARREEHQVGKYRVTLLYDQQDRVIGALVEGPRLSRPVYIAVNERAVPRIPKQVKKFLAKHGFQLS' A
#
# COMPACT_ATOMS: atom_id res chain seq x y z
N MET A 1 -18.67 8.23 5.42
CA MET A 1 -18.21 6.98 6.06
C MET A 1 -16.78 7.18 6.50
N MET A 2 -16.49 7.03 7.79
CA MET A 2 -15.14 7.19 8.35
C MET A 2 -14.36 5.90 8.07
N LEU A 3 -13.20 5.97 7.40
CA LEU A 3 -12.33 4.81 7.16
C LEU A 3 -11.77 4.31 8.51
N GLN A 4 -12.35 3.24 9.05
CA GLN A 4 -11.82 2.57 10.24
C GLN A 4 -10.79 1.52 9.80
N ILE A 5 -9.52 1.79 10.10
CA ILE A 5 -8.44 0.80 9.93
C ILE A 5 -8.55 -0.18 11.10
N ALA A 6 -8.95 -1.42 10.82
CA ALA A 6 -9.09 -2.46 11.84
C ALA A 6 -7.80 -3.24 12.06
N ARG A 7 -7.02 -3.45 10.99
CA ARG A 7 -5.77 -4.21 11.03
C ARG A 7 -4.72 -3.61 10.11
N ARG A 8 -3.45 -3.81 10.49
CA ARG A 8 -2.28 -3.43 9.71
C ARG A 8 -1.38 -4.65 9.57
N GLU A 9 -0.85 -4.89 8.37
CA GLU A 9 0.11 -5.96 8.11
C GLU A 9 1.33 -5.40 7.39
N GLU A 10 2.51 -5.64 7.95
CA GLU A 10 3.75 -5.11 7.40
C GLU A 10 4.51 -6.15 6.60
N HIS A 11 4.95 -5.76 5.41
CA HIS A 11 5.75 -6.58 4.52
C HIS A 11 6.99 -5.84 4.08
N GLN A 12 8.10 -6.55 4.01
CA GLN A 12 9.34 -6.04 3.47
C GLN A 12 9.51 -6.47 2.01
N VAL A 13 9.53 -5.49 1.11
CA VAL A 13 9.70 -5.71 -0.33
C VAL A 13 11.02 -5.08 -0.76
N GLY A 14 12.09 -5.87 -0.65
CA GLY A 14 13.45 -5.37 -0.82
C GLY A 14 13.80 -4.35 0.27
N LYS A 15 14.18 -3.13 -0.13
CA LYS A 15 14.50 -2.02 0.80
C LYS A 15 13.28 -1.18 1.20
N TYR A 16 12.08 -1.59 0.84
CA TYR A 16 10.84 -0.86 1.12
C TYR A 16 10.00 -1.61 2.14
N ARG A 17 9.41 -0.86 3.07
CA ARG A 17 8.39 -1.35 3.99
C ARG A 17 7.04 -1.01 3.39
N VAL A 18 6.16 -2.00 3.28
CA VAL A 18 4.80 -1.86 2.78
C VAL A 18 3.86 -2.29 3.88
N THR A 19 3.07 -1.36 4.40
CA THR A 19 2.07 -1.64 5.43
C THR A 19 0.70 -1.67 4.77
N LEU A 20 0.11 -2.85 4.63
CA LEU A 20 -1.25 -3.04 4.17
C LEU A 20 -2.22 -2.67 5.29
N LEU A 21 -3.28 -1.97 4.93
CA LEU A 21 -4.33 -1.51 5.84
C LEU A 21 -5.61 -2.23 5.48
N TYR A 22 -6.27 -2.79 6.50
CA TYR A 22 -7.47 -3.60 6.36
C TYR A 22 -8.64 -2.94 7.08
N ASP A 23 -9.84 -3.12 6.53
CA ASP A 23 -11.09 -2.80 7.22
C ASP A 23 -11.52 -3.93 8.18
N GLN A 24 -12.68 -3.76 8.82
CA GLN A 24 -13.25 -4.76 9.74
C GLN A 24 -13.67 -6.07 9.07
N GLN A 25 -13.70 -6.13 7.74
CA GLN A 25 -14.06 -7.30 6.95
C GLN A 25 -12.81 -8.01 6.39
N ASP A 26 -11.62 -7.69 6.91
CA ASP A 26 -10.31 -8.15 6.42
C ASP A 26 -10.07 -7.83 4.94
N ARG A 27 -10.68 -6.76 4.41
CA ARG A 27 -10.41 -6.29 3.05
C ARG A 27 -9.34 -5.22 3.07
N VAL A 28 -8.39 -5.33 2.15
CA VAL A 28 -7.35 -4.31 1.97
C VAL A 28 -7.99 -3.04 1.44
N ILE A 29 -7.84 -1.94 2.18
CA ILE A 29 -8.37 -0.61 1.82
C ILE A 29 -7.27 0.35 1.35
N GLY A 30 -6.03 0.10 1.75
CA GLY A 30 -4.91 0.96 1.40
C GLY A 30 -3.57 0.39 1.81
N ALA A 31 -2.51 1.03 1.38
CA ALA A 31 -1.15 0.68 1.71
C ALA A 31 -0.33 1.93 2.02
N LEU A 32 0.52 1.85 3.04
CA LEU A 32 1.59 2.81 3.28
C LEU A 32 2.90 2.22 2.78
N VAL A 33 3.62 2.98 1.94
CA VAL A 33 4.91 2.57 1.41
C VAL A 33 5.99 3.51 1.93
N GLU A 34 7.02 2.93 2.54
CA GLU A 34 8.16 3.64 3.08
C GLU A 34 9.45 3.06 2.50
N GLY A 35 10.47 3.91 2.29
CA GLY A 35 11.74 3.43 1.79
C GLY A 35 12.69 4.55 1.36
N PRO A 36 13.95 4.21 1.04
CA PRO A 36 15.05 5.16 0.89
C PRO A 36 14.93 6.15 -0.28
N ARG A 37 14.04 5.89 -1.26
CA ARG A 37 13.79 6.83 -2.39
C ARG A 37 12.50 7.63 -2.23
N LEU A 38 11.82 7.50 -1.10
CA LEU A 38 10.63 8.25 -0.77
C LEU A 38 11.01 9.32 0.26
N SER A 39 10.68 10.58 -0.02
CA SER A 39 10.92 11.67 0.92
C SER A 39 10.00 11.62 2.15
N ARG A 40 8.90 10.87 2.05
CA ARG A 40 7.92 10.61 3.11
C ARG A 40 7.17 9.31 2.80
N PRO A 41 6.53 8.68 3.81
CA PRO A 41 5.61 7.57 3.57
C PRO A 41 4.56 7.96 2.53
N VAL A 42 4.33 7.08 1.56
CA VAL A 42 3.32 7.26 0.50
C VAL A 42 2.12 6.39 0.82
N TYR A 43 0.98 7.03 1.07
CA TYR A 43 -0.29 6.34 1.17
C TYR A 43 -0.88 6.11 -0.23
N ILE A 44 -1.39 4.91 -0.47
CA ILE A 44 -2.06 4.49 -1.70
C ILE A 44 -3.38 3.86 -1.28
N ALA A 45 -4.51 4.37 -1.76
CA ALA A 45 -5.80 3.69 -1.57
C ALA A 45 -6.00 2.60 -2.63
N VAL A 46 -6.65 1.49 -2.26
CA VAL A 46 -6.84 0.35 -3.18
C VAL A 46 -7.69 0.71 -4.42
N ASN A 47 -8.68 1.59 -4.22
CA ASN A 47 -9.64 2.01 -5.25
C ASN A 47 -9.17 3.25 -6.04
N GLU A 48 -8.03 3.84 -5.69
CA GLU A 48 -7.53 5.02 -6.35
C GLU A 48 -6.51 4.65 -7.41
N ARG A 49 -6.68 5.19 -8.62
CA ARG A 49 -5.73 5.01 -9.72
C ARG A 49 -4.52 5.93 -9.49
N ALA A 50 -3.64 5.51 -8.60
CA ALA A 50 -2.43 6.24 -8.29
C ALA A 50 -1.28 5.80 -9.22
N VAL A 51 -0.42 6.75 -9.61
CA VAL A 51 0.86 6.48 -10.27
C VAL A 51 2.03 6.86 -9.35
N PRO A 52 2.18 6.18 -8.19
CA PRO A 52 3.22 6.51 -7.23
C PRO A 52 4.61 6.21 -7.81
N ARG A 53 5.57 7.09 -7.53
CA ARG A 53 7.01 6.87 -7.82
C ARG A 53 7.60 5.85 -6.85
N ILE A 54 7.20 4.58 -7.00
CA ILE A 54 7.71 3.44 -6.25
C ILE A 54 8.32 2.40 -7.20
N PRO A 55 9.24 1.54 -6.73
CA PRO A 55 9.85 0.51 -7.56
C PRO A 55 8.83 -0.47 -8.15
N LYS A 56 9.15 -1.01 -9.33
CA LYS A 56 8.33 -2.01 -10.02
C LYS A 56 8.00 -3.23 -9.17
N GLN A 57 8.91 -3.66 -8.29
CA GLN A 57 8.67 -4.78 -7.37
C GLN A 57 7.57 -4.46 -6.34
N VAL A 58 7.56 -3.24 -5.80
CA VAL A 58 6.50 -2.79 -4.88
C VAL A 58 5.18 -2.65 -5.61
N LYS A 59 5.16 -2.11 -6.84
CA LYS A 59 3.95 -2.08 -7.68
C LYS A 59 3.37 -3.49 -7.90
N LYS A 60 4.23 -4.46 -8.23
CA LYS A 60 3.83 -5.86 -8.41
C LYS A 60 3.31 -6.49 -7.12
N PHE A 61 3.93 -6.19 -5.98
CA PHE A 61 3.44 -6.64 -4.68
C PHE A 61 2.03 -6.11 -4.42
N LEU A 62 1.84 -4.79 -4.52
CA LEU A 62 0.54 -4.15 -4.32
C LEU A 62 -0.52 -4.66 -5.31
N ALA A 63 -0.17 -4.89 -6.58
CA ALA A 63 -1.11 -5.45 -7.56
C ALA A 63 -1.68 -6.83 -7.13
N LYS A 64 -0.90 -7.67 -6.42
CA LYS A 64 -1.39 -8.95 -5.87
C LYS A 64 -2.45 -8.76 -4.79
N HIS A 65 -2.46 -7.61 -4.13
CA HIS A 65 -3.41 -7.25 -3.07
C HIS A 65 -4.57 -6.36 -3.57
N GLY A 66 -4.79 -6.29 -4.90
CA GLY A 66 -5.95 -5.63 -5.49
C GLY A 66 -5.75 -4.16 -5.88
N PHE A 67 -4.56 -3.60 -5.72
CA PHE A 67 -4.29 -2.20 -6.08
C PHE A 67 -4.19 -2.02 -7.60
N GLN A 68 -4.92 -1.04 -8.13
CA GLN A 68 -4.89 -0.70 -9.55
C GLN A 68 -3.80 0.33 -9.86
N LEU A 69 -2.54 -0.11 -9.87
CA LEU A 69 -1.38 0.74 -10.15
C LEU A 69 -1.03 0.67 -11.64
N SER A 70 -0.95 1.84 -12.30
CA SER A 70 -0.48 1.97 -13.69
C SER A 70 1.04 2.11 -13.78
#